data_AF-A0A1V3X3T7-F1
#
_entry.id   AF-A0A1V3X3T7-F1
#
_cell.length_a   1.000
_cell.length_b   1.000
_cell.length_c   1.000
_cell.angle_alpha   90.00
_cell.angle_beta   90.00
_cell.angle_gamma   90.00
#
_symmetry.space_group_name_H-M   'P 1'
#
loop_
_entity.id
_entity.type
_entity.pdbx_description
1 polymer ?
#
loop_
_entity_poly.entity_id
_entity_poly.type
_entity_poly.pdbx_seq_one_letter_code
_entity_poly.pdbx_strand_id
1 'polypeptide(L)' 'MIELDIGSSDRLAREIAGYGADAIVLEPAILREDVLARLHAHAGAAR' A
#
# COMPACT_ATOMS: atom_id res chain seq x y z
N MET A 1 -11.55 5.98 15.61
CA MET A 1 -11.56 4.89 14.61
C MET A 1 -12.20 5.46 13.37
N ILE A 2 -11.48 5.50 12.25
CA ILE A 2 -12.02 5.96 10.97
C ILE A 2 -12.26 4.68 10.18
N GLU A 3 -13.50 4.45 9.77
CA GLU A 3 -13.84 3.35 8.86
C GLU A 3 -13.85 3.90 7.44
N LEU A 4 -13.05 3.29 6.57
CA LEU A 4 -12.94 3.68 5.17
C LEU A 4 -13.57 2.58 4.33
N ASP A 5 -14.66 2.89 3.63
CA ASP A 5 -15.22 1.99 2.64
C ASP A 5 -14.32 2.00 1.40
N ILE A 6 -13.57 0.91 1.23
CA ILE A 6 -12.58 0.77 0.17
C ILE A 6 -13.20 -0.12 -0.90
N GLY A 7 -13.65 0.49 -1.99
CA GLY A 7 -14.24 -0.26 -3.11
C GLY A 7 -13.31 -1.32 -3.74
N SER A 8 -11.99 -1.26 -3.51
CA SER A 8 -11.03 -2.33 -3.84
C SER A 8 -9.73 -2.19 -3.05
N SER A 9 -9.25 -3.31 -2.47
CA SER A 9 -7.96 -3.38 -1.76
C SER A 9 -6.79 -2.91 -2.61
N ASP A 10 -6.86 -3.13 -3.93
CA ASP A 10 -5.82 -2.73 -4.88
C ASP A 10 -5.67 -1.20 -4.97
N ARG A 11 -6.80 -0.49 -4.91
CA ARG A 11 -6.84 0.98 -4.91
C ARG A 11 -6.19 1.52 -3.65
N LEU A 12 -6.54 0.94 -2.49
CA LEU A 12 -5.94 1.35 -1.22
C LEU A 12 -4.44 1.05 -1.20
N ALA A 13 -4.01 -0.11 -1.66
CA ALA A 13 -2.59 -0.45 -1.72
C ALA A 13 -1.78 0.56 -2.55
N ARG A 14 -2.35 1.03 -3.68
CA ARG A 14 -1.75 2.08 -4.51
C ARG A 14 -1.67 3.42 -3.78
N GLU A 15 -2.73 3.82 -3.10
CA GLU A 15 -2.78 5.07 -2.34
C GLU A 15 -1.74 5.07 -1.21
N ILE A 16 -1.68 3.97 -0.45
CA ILE A 16 -0.72 3.80 0.65
C ILE A 16 0.71 3.84 0.15
N ALA A 17 1.02 3.10 -0.93
CA ALA A 17 2.35 3.12 -1.52
C ALA A 17 2.76 4.52 -2.00
N GLY A 18 1.81 5.39 -2.34
CA GLY A 18 2.05 6.78 -2.72
C GLY A 18 2.55 7.67 -1.58
N TYR A 19 2.25 7.34 -0.32
CA TYR A 19 2.80 8.04 0.85
C TYR A 19 4.25 7.63 1.17
N GLY A 20 4.80 6.62 0.49
CA GLY A 20 6.18 6.19 0.70
C GLY A 20 6.46 5.77 2.14
N ALA A 21 7.47 6.39 2.76
CA ALA A 21 7.91 6.05 4.12
C ALA A 21 6.99 6.58 5.24
N ASP A 22 6.04 7.47 4.92
CA ASP A 22 5.17 8.11 5.90
C ASP A 22 3.93 7.27 6.27
N ALA A 23 3.75 6.10 5.63
CA ALA A 23 2.62 5.20 5.89
C ALA A 23 3.06 3.74 6.07
N ILE A 24 2.44 3.03 7.04
CA ILE A 24 2.66 1.60 7.32
C ILE A 24 1.31 0.87 7.40
N VAL A 25 1.24 -0.31 6.77
CA VAL A 25 0.12 -1.25 6.92
C VAL A 25 0.48 -2.27 7.99
N LEU A 26 -0.30 -2.31 9.07
CA LEU A 26 -0.16 -3.34 10.10
C LEU A 26 -0.97 -4.58 9.74
N GLU A 27 -2.24 -4.39 9.42
CA GLU A 27 -3.21 -5.42 9.06
C GLU A 27 -4.21 -4.86 8.04
N PRO A 28 -4.91 -5.72 7.27
CA PRO A 28 -4.70 -7.17 7.17
C PRO A 28 -3.43 -7.52 6.39
N ALA A 29 -2.86 -8.71 6.64
CA ALA A 29 -1.60 -9.12 6.03
C ALA A 29 -1.62 -9.07 4.49
N ILE A 30 -2.74 -9.43 3.87
CA ILE A 30 -2.89 -9.41 2.40
C ILE A 30 -2.68 -8.00 1.81
N LEU A 31 -3.22 -6.96 2.47
CA LEU A 31 -3.04 -5.58 2.03
C LEU A 31 -1.58 -5.13 2.17
N ARG A 32 -0.92 -5.58 3.24
CA ARG A 32 0.50 -5.27 3.47
C ARG A 32 1.37 -5.86 2.36
N GLU A 33 1.14 -7.11 1.98
CA GLU A 33 1.87 -7.75 0.87
C GLU A 33 1.67 -6.98 -0.45
N ASP A 34 0.45 -6.54 -0.75
CA ASP A 34 0.15 -5.75 -1.95
C ASP A 34 0.90 -4.40 -1.97
N VAL A 35 0.98 -3.71 -0.84
CA VAL A 35 1.73 -2.45 -0.71
C VAL A 35 3.23 -2.70 -0.89
N LEU A 36 3.79 -3.72 -0.25
CA LEU A 36 5.20 -4.05 -0.36
C LEU A 36 5.59 -4.39 -1.80
N ALA A 37 4.80 -5.21 -2.50
CA ALA A 37 5.03 -5.54 -3.90
C ALA A 37 5.11 -4.28 -4.78
N ARG A 38 4.24 -3.29 -4.53
CA ARG A 38 4.24 -2.00 -5.25
C ARG A 38 5.44 -1.14 -4.93
N LEU A 39 5.81 -1.01 -3.66
CA LEU A 39 6.98 -0.25 -3.23
C LEU A 39 8.26 -0.85 -3.83
N HIS A 40 8.40 -2.18 -3.82
CA HIS A 40 9.51 -2.87 -4.45
C HIS A 40 9.56 -2.65 -5.96
N ALA A 41 8.42 -2.69 -6.65
CA ALA A 41 8.35 -2.40 -8.09
C ALA A 41 8.81 -0.96 -8.40
N HIS A 42 8.43 0.02 -7.58
CA HIS A 42 8.86 1.42 -7.75
C HIS A 42 10.35 1.60 -7.46
N ALA A 43 10.88 0.94 -6.42
CA ALA A 43 12.29 1.00 -6.07
C ALA A 43 13.19 0.34 -7.14
N GLY A 44 12.70 -0.68 -7.85
CA GLY A 44 13.39 -1.31 -8.98
C GLY A 44 13.34 -0.49 -10.28
N ALA A 45 12.32 0.36 -10.46
CA ALA A 45 12.16 1.24 -11.62
C ALA A 45 12.88 2.60 -11.48
N ALA A 46 13.21 3.01 -10.26
CA ALA A 46 13.88 4.28 -9.95
C ALA A 46 15.42 4.21 -10.05
N ARG A 47 15.97 3.29 -10.86
CA ARG A 47 17.42 3.14 -11.07
C ARG A 47 17.89 3.76 -12.38
#